data_AF-A0A1L4BSV5-F1
#
_entry.id   AF-A0A1L4BSV5-F1
#
_cell.length_a   1.000
_cell.length_b   1.000
_cell.length_c   1.000
_cell.angle_alpha   90.00
_cell.angle_beta   90.00
_cell.angle_gamma   90.00
#
_symmetry.space_group_name_H-M   'P 1'
#
loop_
_entity.id
_entity.type
_entity.pdbx_description
1 polymer ?
#
loop_
_entity_poly.entity_id
_entity_poly.type
_entity_poly.pdbx_seq_one_letter_code
_entity_poly.pdbx_strand_id
1 'polypeptide(L)'
;MKLTKTLLVAPLVAGALIGTSFAATDTKSDTSYSVGYTMGKTLKAQMQQNNVSADDAQVVDGLKDGINSKKPKLTPEQMQTAMAEFQKQAMAAQKNAQ
;
A
#
# COMPACT_ATOMS: atom_id res chain seq x y z
N MET A 1 -4.86 -11.18 -71.00
CA MET A 1 -6.19 -10.59 -70.70
C MET A 1 -7.02 -11.65 -69.96
N LYS A 2 -7.71 -11.27 -68.89
CA LYS A 2 -8.96 -11.90 -68.37
C LYS A 2 -8.84 -13.13 -67.44
N LEU A 3 -8.97 -12.82 -66.14
CA LEU A 3 -9.97 -13.34 -65.19
C LEU A 3 -10.10 -14.87 -65.02
N THR A 4 -9.39 -15.43 -64.06
CA THR A 4 -9.79 -16.67 -63.39
C THR A 4 -10.71 -16.34 -62.21
N LYS A 5 -12.02 -16.33 -62.49
CA LYS A 5 -13.07 -16.51 -61.48
C LYS A 5 -13.06 -17.98 -61.04
N THR A 6 -12.97 -18.26 -59.75
CA THR A 6 -13.92 -19.15 -59.05
C THR A 6 -13.83 -18.83 -57.56
N LEU A 7 -14.85 -18.11 -57.12
CA LEU A 7 -15.19 -17.79 -55.76
C LEU A 7 -15.82 -19.05 -55.16
N LEU A 8 -15.19 -19.65 -54.14
CA LEU A 8 -15.90 -20.52 -53.19
C LEU A 8 -15.68 -19.94 -51.80
N VAL A 9 -16.72 -19.22 -51.37
CA VAL A 9 -16.90 -18.68 -50.03
C VAL A 9 -17.11 -19.86 -49.08
N ALA A 10 -16.16 -20.09 -48.20
CA ALA A 10 -16.43 -20.78 -46.93
C ALA A 10 -16.42 -19.69 -45.85
N PRO A 11 -17.51 -19.49 -45.08
CA PRO A 11 -17.50 -18.54 -43.99
C PRO A 11 -16.61 -19.12 -42.90
N LEU A 12 -15.34 -18.71 -42.87
CA LEU A 12 -14.52 -18.82 -41.67
C LEU A 12 -15.20 -17.94 -40.64
N VAL A 13 -16.04 -18.60 -39.83
CA VAL A 13 -16.63 -18.09 -38.61
C VAL A 13 -15.53 -17.29 -37.92
N ALA A 14 -15.73 -15.97 -37.86
CA ALA A 14 -14.97 -15.05 -37.06
C ALA A 14 -15.25 -15.36 -35.58
N GLY A 15 -14.83 -16.54 -35.14
CA GLY A 15 -14.56 -16.82 -33.74
C GLY A 15 -13.26 -16.12 -33.44
N ALA A 16 -13.35 -14.80 -33.29
CA ALA A 16 -12.37 -14.08 -32.50
C ALA A 16 -12.39 -14.75 -31.13
N LEU A 17 -11.48 -15.71 -30.94
CA LEU A 17 -10.83 -15.91 -29.67
C LEU A 17 -10.12 -14.58 -29.42
N ILE A 18 -10.90 -13.59 -28.97
CA ILE A 18 -10.39 -12.47 -28.23
C ILE A 18 -9.81 -13.16 -27.02
N GLY A 19 -8.55 -13.54 -27.14
CA GLY A 19 -7.65 -13.54 -26.01
C GLY A 19 -7.74 -12.13 -25.46
N THR A 20 -8.73 -11.90 -24.60
CA THR A 20 -8.51 -11.04 -23.45
C THR A 20 -7.46 -11.80 -22.65
N SER A 21 -6.22 -11.70 -23.12
CA SER A 21 -5.11 -11.44 -22.24
C SER A 21 -5.62 -10.32 -21.36
N PHE A 22 -6.20 -10.68 -20.22
CA PHE A 22 -6.21 -9.79 -19.09
C PHE A 22 -4.75 -9.40 -18.99
N ALA A 23 -4.44 -8.20 -19.46
CA ALA A 23 -3.24 -7.54 -19.05
C ALA A 23 -3.31 -7.69 -17.53
N ALA A 24 -2.45 -8.55 -17.00
CA ALA A 24 -2.23 -8.65 -15.58
C ALA A 24 -1.65 -7.29 -15.22
N THR A 25 -2.53 -6.29 -15.09
CA THR A 25 -2.27 -5.12 -14.27
C THR A 25 -1.84 -5.72 -12.95
N ASP A 26 -0.73 -5.24 -12.46
CA ASP A 26 -0.05 -5.74 -11.29
C ASP A 26 -0.96 -5.44 -10.07
N THR A 27 -2.09 -6.15 -9.95
CA THR A 27 -3.14 -5.94 -8.96
C THR A 27 -2.57 -6.04 -7.55
N LYS A 28 -1.49 -6.80 -7.40
CA LYS A 28 -0.70 -6.89 -6.20
C LYS A 28 -0.02 -5.56 -5.86
N SER A 29 0.53 -4.83 -6.83
CA SER A 29 1.13 -3.51 -6.63
C SER A 29 0.09 -2.48 -6.14
N ASP A 30 -1.04 -2.37 -6.83
CA ASP A 30 -2.09 -1.39 -6.48
C ASP A 30 -2.75 -1.73 -5.13
N THR A 31 -3.00 -3.02 -4.88
CA THR A 31 -3.51 -3.49 -3.58
C THR A 31 -2.51 -3.22 -2.46
N SER A 32 -1.22 -3.51 -2.66
CA SER A 32 -0.19 -3.27 -1.63
C SER A 32 -0.04 -1.78 -1.33
N TYR A 33 -0.06 -0.93 -2.37
CA TYR A 33 0.01 0.52 -2.22
C TYR A 33 -1.21 1.07 -1.45
N SER A 34 -2.42 0.65 -1.83
CA SER A 34 -3.65 1.11 -1.16
C SER A 34 -3.71 0.72 0.32
N VAL A 35 -3.23 -0.48 0.69
CA VAL A 35 -3.11 -0.91 2.10
C VAL A 35 -2.14 0.01 2.84
N GLY A 36 -0.92 0.19 2.32
CA GLY A 36 0.09 1.04 2.94
C GLY A 36 -0.36 2.49 3.08
N TYR A 37 -0.99 3.04 2.05
CA TYR A 37 -1.54 4.40 2.04
C TYR A 37 -2.64 4.57 3.10
N THR A 38 -3.59 3.63 3.17
CA THR A 38 -4.69 3.68 4.14
C THR A 38 -4.18 3.57 5.57
N MET A 39 -3.20 2.69 5.82
CA MET A 39 -2.57 2.53 7.12
C MET A 39 -1.83 3.81 7.54
N GLY A 40 -1.04 4.40 6.64
CA GLY A 40 -0.33 5.66 6.89
C GLY A 40 -1.28 6.83 7.16
N LYS A 41 -2.37 6.95 6.39
CA LYS A 41 -3.40 7.98 6.60
C LYS A 41 -4.05 7.85 7.97
N THR A 42 -4.42 6.63 8.36
CA THR A 42 -5.03 6.34 9.68
C THR A 42 -4.07 6.68 10.81
N LEU A 43 -2.79 6.28 10.68
CA LEU A 43 -1.76 6.56 11.67
C LEU A 43 -1.55 8.08 11.84
N LYS A 44 -1.45 8.83 10.74
CA LYS A 44 -1.28 10.29 10.80
C LYS A 44 -2.46 10.96 11.48
N ALA A 45 -3.69 10.55 11.16
CA ALA A 45 -4.90 11.08 11.78
C ALA A 45 -4.91 10.81 13.30
N GLN A 46 -4.51 9.62 13.75
CA GLN A 46 -4.40 9.30 15.17
C GLN A 46 -3.33 10.15 15.88
N MET A 47 -2.16 10.33 15.26
CA MET A 47 -1.10 11.18 15.82
C MET A 47 -1.56 12.64 15.95
N GLN A 48 -2.24 13.18 14.94
CA GLN A 48 -2.80 14.53 14.97
C GLN A 48 -3.88 14.69 16.04
N GLN A 49 -4.80 13.72 16.15
CA GLN A 49 -5.86 13.73 17.15
C GLN A 49 -5.29 13.75 18.58
N ASN A 50 -4.20 13.00 18.79
CA ASN A 50 -3.54 12.91 20.09
C ASN A 50 -2.47 14.00 20.30
N ASN A 51 -2.36 14.99 19.40
CA ASN A 51 -1.26 15.98 19.30
C ASN A 51 0.13 15.40 19.59
N VAL A 52 0.39 14.19 19.11
CA VAL A 52 1.70 13.56 19.26
C VAL A 52 2.55 13.87 18.04
N SER A 53 3.74 14.42 18.30
CA SER A 53 4.74 14.66 17.27
C SER A 53 5.69 13.46 17.21
N ALA A 54 5.76 12.78 16.08
CA ALA A 54 6.81 11.82 15.79
C ALA A 54 7.41 12.10 14.41
N ASP A 55 8.63 11.61 14.21
CA ASP A 55 9.30 11.70 12.91
C ASP A 55 8.69 10.67 11.95
N ASP A 56 7.93 11.15 10.96
CA ASP A 56 7.26 10.33 9.95
C ASP A 56 8.26 9.39 9.23
N ALA A 57 9.51 9.81 9.02
CA ALA A 57 10.53 8.98 8.38
C ALA A 57 10.96 7.81 9.28
N GLN A 58 11.13 8.06 10.59
CA GLN A 58 11.44 6.99 11.55
C GLN A 58 10.28 6.02 11.72
N VAL A 59 9.03 6.51 11.68
CA VAL A 59 7.84 5.65 11.72
C VAL A 59 7.76 4.74 10.51
N VAL A 60 8.00 5.27 9.30
CA VAL A 60 8.03 4.48 8.07
C VAL A 60 9.19 3.48 8.09
N ASP A 61 10.36 3.87 8.58
CA ASP A 61 11.50 2.96 8.74
C ASP A 61 11.20 1.83 9.71
N GLY A 62 10.62 2.12 10.88
CA GLY A 62 10.19 1.10 11.84
C GLY A 62 9.14 0.15 11.27
N LEU A 63 8.17 0.68 10.52
CA LEU A 63 7.16 -0.14 9.83
C LEU A 63 7.80 -1.06 8.79
N LYS A 64 8.73 -0.53 7.96
CA LYS A 64 9.47 -1.32 6.97
C LYS A 64 10.33 -2.38 7.63
N ASP A 65 11.03 -2.06 8.72
CA ASP A 65 11.88 -3.02 9.42
C ASP A 65 11.04 -4.14 10.05
N GLY A 66 9.88 -3.82 10.63
CA GLY A 66 8.92 -4.79 11.14
C GLY A 66 8.35 -5.71 10.05
N ILE A 67 7.90 -5.17 8.92
CA ILE A 67 7.38 -5.95 7.78
C ILE A 67 8.46 -6.89 7.23
N ASN A 68 9.70 -6.42 7.14
CA ASN A 68 10.82 -7.20 6.62
C ASN A 68 11.43 -8.15 7.67
N SER A 69 10.87 -8.22 8.89
CA SER A 69 11.41 -9.01 10.00
C SER A 69 12.89 -8.71 10.28
N LYS A 70 13.30 -7.46 10.08
CA LYS A 70 14.67 -7.01 10.34
C LYS A 70 14.91 -6.88 11.84
N LYS A 71 16.18 -6.98 12.24
CA LYS A 71 16.60 -6.67 13.60
C LYS A 71 16.22 -5.23 13.92
N PRO A 72 15.44 -4.97 14.99
CA PRO A 72 15.06 -3.62 15.37
C PRO A 72 16.29 -2.75 15.64
N LYS A 73 16.23 -1.47 15.25
CA LYS A 73 17.26 -0.48 15.55
C LYS A 73 17.39 -0.19 17.06
N LEU A 74 16.32 -0.45 17.82
CA LEU A 74 16.21 -0.21 19.25
C LEU A 74 16.19 -1.53 20.03
N THR A 75 16.75 -1.54 21.23
CA THR A 75 16.57 -2.67 22.17
C THR A 75 15.12 -2.71 22.69
N PRO A 76 14.64 -3.85 23.21
CA PRO A 76 13.31 -3.94 23.83
C PRO A 76 13.08 -2.89 24.91
N GLU A 77 14.10 -2.63 25.74
CA GLU A 77 14.05 -1.63 26.80
C GLU A 77 13.91 -0.21 26.21
N GLN A 78 14.68 0.13 25.19
CA GLN A 78 14.58 1.42 24.50
C GLN A 78 13.22 1.61 23.84
N MET A 79 12.66 0.56 23.23
CA MET A 79 11.30 0.61 22.68
C MET A 79 10.26 0.83 23.77
N GLN A 80 10.37 0.14 24.91
CA GLN A 80 9.46 0.31 26.02
C GLN A 80 9.51 1.73 26.59
N THR A 81 10.72 2.28 26.80
CA THR A 81 10.89 3.66 27.26
C THR A 81 10.31 4.66 26.27
N ALA A 82 10.58 4.49 24.97
CA ALA A 82 10.04 5.36 23.93
C ALA A 82 8.50 5.31 23.87
N MET A 83 7.90 4.13 24.04
CA MET A 83 6.45 3.98 24.08
C MET A 83 5.82 4.60 25.33
N ALA A 84 6.47 4.48 26.50
CA ALA A 84 6.01 5.15 27.71
C ALA A 84 6.04 6.68 27.56
N GLU A 85 7.07 7.22 26.92
CA GLU A 85 7.18 8.66 26.65
C GLU A 85 6.13 9.12 25.62
N PHE A 86 5.90 8.34 24.56
CA PHE A 86 4.83 8.58 23.59
C PHE A 86 3.46 8.66 24.28
N GLN A 87 3.14 7.72 25.16
CA GLN A 87 1.89 7.73 25.93
C GLN A 87 1.77 8.95 26.84
N LYS A 88 2.86 9.33 27.52
CA LYS A 88 2.90 10.53 28.36
C LYS A 88 2.63 11.80 27.55
N GLN A 89 3.21 11.92 26.36
CA GLN A 89 2.98 13.05 25.46
C GLN A 89 1.53 13.10 24.99
N ALA A 90 0.95 11.96 24.61
CA ALA A 90 -0.46 11.87 24.21
C ALA A 90 -1.42 12.29 25.35
N MET A 91 -1.16 11.87 26.58
CA MET A 91 -1.95 12.28 27.76
C MET A 91 -1.82 13.78 28.06
N ALA A 92 -0.61 14.33 27.96
CA ALA A 92 -0.38 15.76 28.17
C ALA A 92 -1.09 16.61 27.11
N ALA A 93 -1.04 16.18 25.85
CA ALA A 93 -1.78 16.77 24.75
C ALA A 93 -3.29 16.76 24.98
N GLN A 94 -3.85 15.64 25.43
CA GLN A 94 -5.28 15.52 25.71
C GLN A 94 -5.73 16.40 26.89
N LYS A 95 -4.86 16.60 27.89
CA LYS A 95 -5.14 17.48 29.03
C LYS A 95 -5.12 18.96 28.67
N ASN A 96 -4.26 19.36 27.72
CA ASN A 96 -4.13 20.75 27.27
C ASN A 96 -5.13 21.14 26.16
N ALA A 97 -5.83 20.16 25.57
CA ALA A 97 -6.88 20.36 24.58
C ALA A 97 -8.30 20.50 25.21
N GLN A 98 -8.40 20.51 26.54
CA GLN A 98 -9.63 20.74 27.32
C GLN A 98 -9.68 22.15 27.89
#